data_AF-A0A1S9ZL09-F1
#
_entry.id   AF-A0A1S9ZL09-F1
#
_cell.length_a   1.000
_cell.length_b   1.000
_cell.length_c   1.000
_cell.angle_alpha   90.00
_cell.angle_beta   90.00
_cell.angle_gamma   90.00
#
_symmetry.space_group_name_H-M   'P 1'
#
loop_
_entity.id
_entity.type
_entity.pdbx_description
1 polymer ?
#
loop_
_entity_poly.entity_id
_entity_poly.type
_entity_poly.pdbx_seq_one_letter_code
_entity_poly.pdbx_strand_id
1 'polypeptide(L)'
;MSQLSWEEKYFPNSIRATIHQKQQDILGLRIYPEYKKASKLLPYHGIAVLKTLDGNDCMLIQPEINVASQIGVKRYINNYNFSDFYIA
;
A
#
# COMPACT_ATOMS: atom_id res chain seq x y z
N MET A 1 27.58 -1.17 -3.11
CA MET A 1 26.92 0.15 -3.05
C MET A 1 27.06 0.84 -4.41
N SER A 2 26.10 0.69 -5.33
CA SER A 2 26.21 1.33 -6.66
C SER A 2 24.87 1.55 -7.38
N GLN A 3 23.81 1.93 -6.64
CA GLN A 3 22.48 2.14 -7.24
C GLN A 3 22.02 3.61 -7.23
N LEU A 4 22.83 4.53 -6.68
CA LEU A 4 22.44 5.94 -6.50
C LEU A 4 22.81 6.85 -7.67
N SER A 5 23.75 6.46 -8.54
CA SER A 5 24.25 7.37 -9.59
C SER A 5 23.27 7.59 -10.75
N TRP A 6 22.32 6.69 -10.97
CA TRP A 6 21.35 6.82 -12.06
C TRP A 6 20.35 7.95 -11.78
N GLU A 7 19.80 7.98 -10.57
CA GLU A 7 18.79 8.96 -10.16
C GLU A 7 19.38 10.38 -10.19
N GLU A 8 20.59 10.55 -9.64
CA GLU A 8 21.33 11.81 -9.62
C GLU A 8 21.70 12.30 -11.03
N LYS A 9 22.04 11.38 -11.95
CA LYS A 9 22.41 11.72 -13.33
C LYS A 9 21.22 12.21 -14.15
N TYR A 10 20.07 11.55 -14.05
CA TYR A 10 18.92 11.84 -14.91
C TYR A 10 17.91 12.81 -14.28
N PHE A 11 17.89 12.95 -12.95
CA PHE A 11 16.94 13.79 -12.23
C PHE A 11 17.61 14.65 -11.12
N PRO A 12 18.64 15.44 -11.46
CA PRO A 12 19.52 16.10 -10.48
C PRO A 12 18.82 17.08 -9.53
N ASN A 13 17.68 17.64 -9.93
CA ASN A 13 16.92 18.61 -9.14
C ASN A 13 15.57 18.06 -8.63
N SER A 14 15.36 16.75 -8.72
CA SER A 14 14.11 16.14 -8.30
C SER A 14 14.01 15.98 -6.78
N ILE A 15 12.80 16.13 -6.24
CA ILE A 15 12.53 15.74 -4.85
C ILE A 15 12.40 14.23 -4.81
N ARG A 16 13.29 13.57 -4.07
CA ARG A 16 13.26 12.12 -3.94
C ARG A 16 12.10 11.68 -3.08
N ALA A 17 11.13 11.01 -3.69
CA ALA A 17 10.03 10.33 -3.02
C ALA A 17 10.38 8.86 -2.71
N THR A 18 9.94 8.34 -1.57
CA THR A 18 10.10 6.92 -1.20
C THR A 18 8.81 6.34 -0.65
N ILE A 19 8.54 5.08 -0.98
CA ILE A 19 7.49 4.28 -0.36
C ILE A 19 8.02 3.45 0.83
N HIS A 20 9.33 3.42 1.05
CA HIS A 20 9.95 2.76 2.21
C HIS A 20 10.26 3.77 3.32
N GLN A 21 10.19 3.32 4.57
CA GLN A 21 10.72 4.07 5.69
C GLN A 21 12.25 3.99 5.65
N LYS A 22 12.93 5.11 5.42
CA LYS A 22 14.40 5.20 5.42
C LYS A 22 14.86 6.27 6.42
N GLN A 23 16.05 6.08 6.97
CA GLN A 23 16.75 7.09 7.78
C GLN A 23 17.56 8.05 6.89
N GLN A 24 16.93 8.58 5.84
CA GLN A 24 17.55 9.50 4.88
C GLN A 24 16.57 10.65 4.63
N ASP A 25 17.09 11.81 4.21
CA ASP A 25 16.30 13.00 3.89
C ASP A 25 15.57 12.85 2.55
N ILE A 26 14.54 12.02 2.56
CA ILE A 26 13.71 11.71 1.39
C ILE A 26 12.23 11.85 1.75
N LEU A 27 11.43 12.37 0.81
CA LEU A 27 10.01 12.57 1.01
C LEU A 27 9.31 11.21 1.06
N GLY A 28 8.79 10.82 2.22
CA GLY A 28 7.96 9.63 2.33
C GLY A 28 6.64 9.82 1.59
N LEU A 29 6.51 9.25 0.39
CA LEU A 29 5.25 9.25 -0.36
C LEU A 29 4.38 8.08 0.12
N ARG A 30 3.14 8.40 0.47
CA ARG A 30 2.14 7.42 0.90
C ARG A 30 0.89 7.70 0.09
N ILE A 31 0.63 6.86 -0.90
CA ILE A 31 -0.45 7.06 -1.88
C ILE A 31 -1.81 7.09 -1.18
N TYR A 32 -1.94 6.41 -0.03
CA TYR A 32 -3.10 6.52 0.86
C TYR A 32 -2.65 6.74 2.31
N PRO A 33 -2.90 7.93 2.91
CA PRO A 33 -2.46 8.25 4.27
C PRO A 33 -3.01 7.28 5.34
N GLU A 34 -4.26 6.84 5.13
CA GLU A 34 -5.04 5.97 6.00
C GLU A 34 -4.33 4.63 6.30
N TYR A 35 -3.58 4.06 5.33
CA TYR A 35 -2.91 2.77 5.55
C TYR A 35 -1.62 2.87 6.36
N LYS A 36 -0.99 4.04 6.54
CA LYS A 36 0.36 4.13 7.14
C LYS A 36 0.41 3.59 8.58
N LYS A 37 -0.67 3.79 9.34
CA LYS A 37 -0.78 3.30 10.72
C LYS A 37 -1.24 1.84 10.77
N ALA A 38 -2.03 1.42 9.80
CA ALA A 38 -2.76 0.16 9.84
C ALA A 38 -2.06 -0.97 9.08
N SER A 39 -1.35 -0.67 7.98
CA SER A 39 -0.73 -1.66 7.08
C SER A 39 0.76 -1.46 6.90
N LYS A 40 1.51 -2.56 7.05
CA LYS A 40 2.95 -2.65 6.75
C LYS A 40 3.24 -2.96 5.28
N LEU A 41 2.21 -3.31 4.51
CA LEU A 41 2.33 -3.72 3.11
C LEU A 41 2.00 -2.54 2.19
N LEU A 42 2.75 -2.46 1.09
CA LEU A 42 2.50 -1.50 0.01
C LEU A 42 1.50 -2.08 -1.00
N PRO A 43 0.78 -1.24 -1.78
CA PRO A 43 -0.30 -1.69 -2.67
C PRO A 43 0.05 -2.87 -3.58
N TYR A 44 1.28 -2.94 -4.08
CA TYR A 44 1.71 -4.03 -4.97
C TYR A 44 1.91 -5.39 -4.28
N HIS A 45 1.82 -5.48 -2.95
CA HIS A 45 1.94 -6.74 -2.22
C HIS A 45 0.61 -7.50 -2.07
N GLY A 46 -0.51 -6.90 -2.47
CA GLY A 46 -1.82 -7.52 -2.26
C GLY A 46 -2.99 -6.63 -2.64
N ILE A 47 -4.12 -6.81 -1.95
CA ILE A 47 -5.37 -6.12 -2.22
C ILE A 47 -5.82 -5.26 -1.03
N ALA A 48 -6.59 -4.22 -1.32
CA ALA A 48 -7.22 -3.39 -0.31
C ALA A 48 -8.27 -4.19 0.48
N VAL A 49 -8.21 -4.06 1.80
CA VAL A 49 -9.17 -4.63 2.75
C VAL A 49 -9.63 -3.53 3.69
N LEU A 50 -10.91 -3.19 3.64
CA LEU A 50 -11.54 -2.28 4.59
C LEU A 50 -11.93 -3.07 5.83
N LYS A 51 -11.48 -2.63 7.01
CA LYS A 51 -11.89 -3.21 8.29
C LYS A 51 -11.91 -2.18 9.40
N THR A 52 -12.66 -2.45 10.45
CA THR A 52 -12.62 -1.64 11.67
C THR A 52 -11.50 -2.11 12.60
N LEU A 53 -10.60 -1.21 12.97
CA LEU A 53 -9.54 -1.41 13.97
C LEU A 53 -9.72 -0.42 15.12
N ASP A 54 -9.83 -0.92 16.35
CA ASP A 54 -9.98 -0.10 17.55
C ASP A 54 -11.10 0.96 17.42
N GLY A 55 -12.23 0.56 16.80
CA GLY A 55 -13.39 1.42 16.56
C GLY A 55 -13.26 2.40 15.39
N ASN A 56 -12.16 2.37 14.63
CA ASN A 56 -11.93 3.22 13.47
C ASN A 56 -11.88 2.40 12.18
N ASP A 57 -12.63 2.82 11.17
CA ASP A 57 -12.53 2.21 9.84
C ASP A 57 -11.20 2.55 9.20
N CYS A 58 -10.52 1.53 8.70
CA CYS A 58 -9.20 1.67 8.09
C CYS A 58 -9.08 0.78 6.86
N MET A 59 -8.15 1.17 5.98
CA MET A 59 -7.77 0.37 4.82
C MET A 59 -6.43 -0.30 5.06
N LEU A 60 -6.39 -1.61 4.83
CA LEU A 60 -5.20 -2.43 4.85
C LEU A 60 -4.84 -2.91 3.45
N ILE A 61 -3.57 -3.17 3.22
CA ILE A 61 -3.14 -4.06 2.13
C ILE A 61 -2.84 -5.44 2.72
N GLN A 62 -3.41 -6.48 2.13
CA GLN A 62 -3.17 -7.88 2.51
C GLN A 62 -3.00 -8.78 1.28
N PRO A 63 -2.19 -9.85 1.34
CA PRO A 63 -2.16 -10.86 0.29
C PRO A 63 -3.56 -11.44 0.07
N GLU A 64 -4.07 -11.40 -1.15
CA GLU A 64 -5.48 -11.75 -1.43
C GLU A 64 -5.84 -13.16 -0.97
N ILE A 65 -4.92 -14.12 -1.09
CA ILE A 65 -5.12 -15.51 -0.62
C ILE A 65 -5.46 -15.62 0.87
N ASN A 66 -4.94 -14.70 1.69
CA ASN A 66 -5.19 -14.67 3.12
C ASN A 66 -6.56 -14.08 3.47
N VAL A 67 -7.16 -13.32 2.55
CA VAL A 67 -8.44 -12.64 2.75
C VAL A 67 -9.56 -13.46 2.15
N ALA A 68 -9.40 -13.90 0.89
CA ALA A 68 -10.42 -14.62 0.14
C ALA A 68 -10.85 -15.95 0.78
N SER A 69 -10.04 -16.50 1.68
CA SER A 69 -10.31 -17.73 2.44
C SER A 69 -11.01 -17.49 3.78
N GLN A 70 -11.19 -16.25 4.21
CA GLN A 70 -11.81 -15.93 5.50
C GLN A 70 -13.33 -16.04 5.43
N ILE A 71 -13.95 -16.41 6.56
CA ILE A 71 -15.41 -16.44 6.69
C ILE A 71 -15.91 -15.03 6.98
N GLY A 72 -16.99 -14.61 6.33
CA GLY A 72 -17.66 -13.34 6.60
C GLY A 72 -17.10 -12.13 5.85
N VAL A 73 -16.04 -12.30 5.05
CA VAL A 73 -15.54 -11.23 4.19
C VAL A 73 -16.40 -11.06 2.94
N LYS A 74 -16.59 -9.81 2.52
CA LYS A 74 -17.30 -9.46 1.28
C LYS A 74 -16.30 -9.02 0.23
N ARG A 75 -16.31 -9.68 -0.93
CA ARG A 75 -15.50 -9.32 -2.10
C ARG A 75 -16.27 -8.36 -3.00
N TYR A 76 -15.63 -7.26 -3.38
CA TYR A 76 -16.16 -6.31 -4.36
C TYR A 76 -15.41 -6.49 -5.68
N ILE A 77 -16.18 -6.71 -6.75
CA ILE A 77 -15.68 -7.00 -8.10
C ILE A 77 -16.06 -5.83 -9.00
N ASN A 78 -15.12 -5.35 -9.80
CA ASN A 78 -15.35 -4.25 -10.74
C ASN A 78 -15.97 -4.71 -12.06
N ASN A 79 -16.26 -3.73 -12.93
CA ASN A 79 -16.85 -3.96 -14.25
C ASN A 79 -15.94 -4.75 -15.21
N TYR A 80 -14.68 -5.01 -14.85
CA TYR A 80 -13.72 -5.82 -15.59
C TYR A 80 -13.58 -7.24 -15.03
N ASN A 81 -14.44 -7.64 -14.07
CA ASN A 81 -14.39 -8.92 -13.36
C ASN A 81 -13.12 -9.15 -12.51
N PHE A 82 -12.45 -8.08 -12.09
CA PHE A 82 -11.33 -8.15 -11.13
C PHE A 82 -11.79 -7.75 -9.72
N SER A 83 -11.13 -8.30 -8.70
CA SER A 83 -11.30 -7.82 -7.32
C SER A 83 -10.80 -6.39 -7.19
N ASP A 84 -11.64 -5.46 -6.73
CA ASP A 84 -11.18 -4.13 -6.33
C ASP A 84 -10.71 -4.13 -4.88
N PHE A 85 -11.57 -4.62 -3.97
CA PHE A 85 -11.28 -4.68 -2.53
C PHE A 85 -12.15 -5.71 -1.80
N TYR A 86 -11.82 -5.93 -0.54
CA TYR A 86 -12.61 -6.73 0.41
C TYR A 86 -13.09 -5.86 1.58
N ILE A 87 -14.22 -6.23 2.17
CA ILE A 87 -14.66 -5.73 3.49
C ILE A 87 -14.58 -6.91 4.47
N ALA A 88 -13.88 -6.70 5.59
CA ALA A 88 -13.62 -7.70 6.62
C ALA A 88 -14.00 -7.20 8.02
#